data_AF-A0A1Q3FHN7-F1
#
_entry.id   AF-A0A1Q3FHN7-F1
#
_cell.length_a   1.000
_cell.length_b   1.000
_cell.length_c   1.000
_cell.angle_alpha   90.00
_cell.angle_beta   90.00
_cell.angle_gamma   90.00
#
_symmetry.space_group_name_H-M   'P 1'
#
loop_
_entity.id
_entity.type
_entity.pdbx_description
1 polymer ?
#
loop_
_entity_poly.entity_id
_entity_poly.type
_entity_poly.pdbx_seq_one_letter_code
_entity_poly.pdbx_strand_id
1 'polypeptide(L)'
;PSLNLKRQKSQRVRARANESSADNSLVRSCQLRHSIPKINKRESRAHLSSVARFKNRVSFSWSWDMNLEPSAWRRRTQSSKSALVTSAPAWWWYVTVCIALGGSLVESQGLQAIPPRLYVKNLSRNVNLLCKSDKPIEDCSVKIPGYLQWSTADDSSLPSGVGPYGDGWSKGECGVRLMVVKSANEGKFLCNVTVGGQVFQESIDISLAVTPEPTEIEIGKDTEISNGGYRENQTLTARCISEDAVPMSNLTWFLDDEPLDPSLLGEIQVRNRTDNKGKTLITVEQELRYFLTAQDNGKRIVCRASHFAIAKGFYRAFLPLNIHFAPLPTPTVDIRGSPNEMINVTIKANPRPTTSWYVKGQTIEEGQSIGPYQAYIPKDLGNGNYQVILKINEPTEQTELIELQATNGLGSRTYVIKGSKYLDNEIPDDDDDEDEDNKGRNGAVFWLISIWTFCTSVIFTCLLR
;
A
#
# COMPACT_ATOMS: atom_id res chain seq x y z
N PRO A 1 -20.66 37.28 51.85
CA PRO A 1 -21.42 38.54 51.77
C PRO A 1 -21.87 38.80 50.32
N SER A 2 -23.01 38.22 49.92
CA SER A 2 -24.27 38.94 49.66
C SER A 2 -24.21 39.86 48.42
N LEU A 3 -24.64 39.35 47.26
CA LEU A 3 -25.99 39.54 46.68
C LEU A 3 -26.27 40.97 46.18
N ASN A 4 -26.32 41.13 44.86
CA ASN A 4 -27.10 42.14 44.14
C ASN A 4 -27.92 41.36 43.07
N LEU A 5 -29.23 41.13 43.23
CA LEU A 5 -30.37 42.02 42.91
C LEU A 5 -30.25 42.62 41.48
N LYS A 6 -31.25 42.58 40.59
CA LYS A 6 -32.70 42.30 40.70
C LYS A 6 -33.33 42.38 39.29
N ARG A 7 -34.56 41.86 39.20
CA ARG A 7 -35.69 42.18 38.29
C ARG A 7 -35.91 41.24 37.10
N GLN A 8 -37.14 40.94 36.67
CA GLN A 8 -38.49 40.82 37.27
C GLN A 8 -39.44 40.49 36.09
N LYS A 9 -40.61 39.90 36.42
CA LYS A 9 -41.84 39.69 35.60
C LYS A 9 -41.81 38.42 34.74
N SER A 10 -42.56 37.34 35.02
CA SER A 10 -43.97 37.14 35.44
C SER A 10 -45.00 37.53 34.39
N GLN A 11 -45.58 36.53 33.73
CA GLN A 11 -47.03 36.28 33.53
C GLN A 11 -47.18 34.90 32.85
N ARG A 12 -47.72 33.86 33.51
CA ARG A 12 -49.16 33.50 33.61
C ARG A 12 -49.83 33.50 32.23
N VAL A 13 -50.38 32.39 31.72
CA VAL A 13 -51.69 31.77 32.09
C VAL A 13 -51.75 30.42 31.31
N ARG A 14 -51.85 29.23 31.95
CA ARG A 14 -53.07 28.41 32.21
C ARG A 14 -54.03 28.33 31.00
N ALA A 15 -54.66 27.25 30.57
CA ALA A 15 -54.87 25.89 31.05
C ALA A 15 -55.74 25.15 30.00
N ARG A 16 -56.01 23.86 30.29
CA ARG A 16 -56.99 22.90 29.71
C ARG A 16 -56.44 22.08 28.54
N ALA A 17 -56.18 20.78 28.66
CA ALA A 17 -56.84 19.63 29.34
C ALA A 17 -58.09 19.08 28.62
N ASN A 18 -58.11 17.74 28.59
CA ASN A 18 -59.13 16.79 28.16
C ASN A 18 -59.16 16.52 26.63
N GLU A 19 -59.30 15.29 26.13
CA GLU A 19 -59.90 14.08 26.73
C GLU A 19 -59.50 12.79 25.97
N SER A 20 -59.78 11.67 26.64
CA SER A 20 -59.75 10.25 26.29
C SER A 20 -60.01 9.80 24.84
N SER A 21 -59.40 8.68 24.42
CA SER A 21 -60.12 7.39 24.25
C SER A 21 -59.18 6.29 23.73
N ALA A 22 -59.39 5.09 24.25
CA ALA A 22 -58.79 3.82 23.84
C ALA A 22 -59.22 3.39 22.43
N ASP A 23 -58.41 2.58 21.73
CA ASP A 23 -58.79 1.19 21.40
C ASP A 23 -57.63 0.35 20.79
N ASN A 24 -57.83 -0.97 20.89
CA ASN A 24 -57.02 -2.14 20.56
C ASN A 24 -56.40 -2.23 19.14
N SER A 25 -55.25 -2.92 19.01
CA SER A 25 -55.18 -4.30 18.47
C SER A 25 -53.77 -4.75 17.98
N LEU A 26 -53.38 -5.95 18.45
CA LEU A 26 -52.67 -7.05 17.78
C LEU A 26 -51.54 -6.77 16.76
N VAL A 27 -50.30 -7.19 17.10
CA VAL A 27 -49.51 -8.09 16.24
C VAL A 27 -48.68 -9.06 17.12
N ARG A 28 -49.00 -10.36 17.04
CA ARG A 28 -48.09 -11.46 17.38
C ARG A 28 -47.17 -11.71 16.19
N SER A 29 -45.87 -11.92 16.42
CA SER A 29 -45.01 -12.60 15.44
C SER A 29 -44.12 -13.64 16.13
N CYS A 30 -44.19 -14.84 15.57
CA CYS A 30 -43.62 -16.08 16.07
C CYS A 30 -42.10 -16.16 15.85
N GLN A 31 -41.42 -16.81 16.79
CA GLN A 31 -40.10 -17.40 16.61
C GLN A 31 -40.17 -18.58 15.63
N LEU A 32 -39.21 -18.66 14.71
CA LEU A 32 -38.87 -19.89 14.02
C LEU A 32 -37.35 -20.09 14.04
N ARG A 33 -36.94 -21.16 14.74
CA ARG A 33 -35.61 -21.75 14.75
C ARG A 33 -35.38 -22.47 13.43
N HIS A 34 -34.17 -22.34 12.86
CA HIS A 34 -33.64 -23.36 11.96
C HIS A 34 -32.28 -23.86 12.45
N SER A 35 -32.24 -25.18 12.55
CA SER A 35 -31.19 -26.05 13.04
C SER A 35 -30.22 -26.36 11.91
N ILE A 36 -28.92 -26.35 12.19
CA ILE A 36 -27.86 -26.78 11.25
C ILE A 36 -27.36 -28.17 11.70
N PRO A 37 -27.31 -29.19 10.81
CA PRO A 37 -26.84 -30.52 11.19
C PRO A 37 -25.31 -30.62 11.14
N LYS A 38 -24.77 -31.31 12.15
CA LYS A 38 -23.36 -31.74 12.25
C LYS A 38 -23.10 -32.90 11.29
N ILE A 39 -22.06 -32.80 10.48
CA ILE A 39 -21.47 -33.93 9.75
C ILE A 39 -20.19 -34.34 10.46
N ASN A 40 -20.12 -35.63 10.79
CA ASN A 40 -19.02 -36.31 11.44
C ASN A 40 -18.28 -37.13 10.37
N LYS A 41 -16.96 -37.04 10.28
CA LYS A 41 -16.14 -38.09 9.64
C LYS A 41 -14.77 -38.18 10.32
N ARG A 42 -14.55 -39.36 10.91
CA ARG A 42 -13.28 -39.91 11.39
C ARG A 42 -12.61 -40.68 10.24
N GLU A 43 -11.30 -40.91 10.42
CA GLU A 43 -10.40 -41.84 9.70
C GLU A 43 -9.94 -41.38 8.31
N SER A 44 -8.64 -41.14 8.09
CA SER A 44 -7.66 -42.22 7.94
C SER A 44 -6.24 -41.79 8.28
N ARG A 45 -5.46 -42.76 8.78
CA ARG A 45 -4.06 -42.71 9.20
C ARG A 45 -3.18 -43.26 8.05
N ALA A 46 -1.91 -42.82 8.07
CA ALA A 46 -0.69 -43.56 7.69
C ALA A 46 0.01 -43.27 6.33
N HIS A 47 1.35 -43.40 6.44
CA HIS A 47 2.43 -43.36 5.44
C HIS A 47 2.88 -41.95 4.98
N LEU A 48 4.15 -41.53 5.04
CA LEU A 48 5.43 -42.18 5.34
C LEU A 48 6.49 -41.08 5.68
N SER A 49 7.38 -41.40 6.62
CA SER A 49 8.72 -40.82 6.82
C SER A 49 9.56 -40.90 5.52
N SER A 50 10.62 -40.13 5.22
CA SER A 50 11.78 -39.72 6.02
C SER A 50 12.78 -38.91 5.13
N VAL A 51 13.74 -38.20 5.77
CA VAL A 51 15.10 -37.82 5.27
C VAL A 51 15.14 -36.65 4.26
N ALA A 52 16.01 -35.63 4.32
CA ALA A 52 17.29 -35.41 5.00
C ALA A 52 17.52 -33.91 5.30
N ARG A 53 18.37 -33.65 6.30
CA ARG A 53 19.08 -32.39 6.52
C ARG A 53 20.06 -32.13 5.36
N PHE A 54 20.17 -30.89 4.90
CA PHE A 54 21.46 -30.35 4.48
C PHE A 54 21.55 -28.87 4.85
N LYS A 55 22.59 -28.55 5.64
CA LYS A 55 23.09 -27.19 5.86
C LYS A 55 23.68 -26.70 4.53
N ASN A 56 23.48 -25.44 4.19
CA ASN A 56 24.60 -24.60 3.78
C ASN A 56 24.29 -23.11 3.92
N ARG A 57 25.33 -22.42 4.39
CA ARG A 57 25.45 -21.03 4.76
C ARG A 57 26.30 -20.40 3.66
N VAL A 58 25.80 -19.41 2.93
CA VAL A 58 26.67 -18.59 2.07
C VAL A 58 26.26 -17.14 2.18
N SER A 59 27.19 -16.35 2.71
CA SER A 59 27.21 -14.91 2.81
C SER A 59 27.65 -14.34 1.45
N PHE A 60 26.98 -13.29 0.97
CA PHE A 60 27.46 -12.52 -0.19
C PHE A 60 27.96 -11.16 0.28
N SER A 61 29.24 -10.90 0.04
CA SER A 61 29.91 -9.60 0.09
C SER A 61 30.09 -9.14 -1.35
N TRP A 62 29.72 -7.89 -1.66
CA TRP A 62 29.97 -7.26 -2.95
C TRP A 62 31.15 -6.29 -2.80
N SER A 63 32.19 -6.52 -3.61
CA SER A 63 33.25 -5.57 -3.92
C SER A 63 33.07 -5.18 -5.39
N TRP A 64 33.06 -3.87 -5.66
CA TRP A 64 33.02 -3.30 -7.00
C TRP A 64 34.38 -2.69 -7.30
N ASP A 65 34.98 -3.10 -8.41
CA ASP A 65 36.03 -2.37 -9.09
C ASP A 65 35.88 -2.65 -10.59
N MET A 66 35.70 -1.60 -11.40
CA MET A 66 36.15 -1.59 -12.80
C MET A 66 36.01 -0.18 -13.41
N ASN A 67 37.17 0.41 -13.68
CA ASN A 67 37.38 1.49 -14.65
C ASN A 67 37.12 1.00 -16.09
N LEU A 68 36.65 1.89 -16.98
CA LEU A 68 37.25 2.20 -18.30
C LEU A 68 36.40 3.24 -19.10
N GLU A 69 37.07 4.31 -19.53
CA GLU A 69 36.72 5.36 -20.52
C GLU A 69 36.84 4.86 -22.00
N PRO A 70 36.77 5.67 -23.09
CA PRO A 70 36.05 6.93 -23.43
C PRO A 70 35.41 6.92 -24.86
N SER A 71 34.66 7.98 -25.25
CA SER A 71 34.70 8.69 -26.57
C SER A 71 33.45 9.60 -26.74
N ALA A 72 33.58 10.93 -26.82
CA ALA A 72 33.85 11.79 -27.98
C ALA A 72 32.59 12.29 -28.72
N TRP A 73 32.23 13.58 -28.58
CA TRP A 73 31.64 14.42 -29.64
C TRP A 73 32.02 15.90 -29.42
N ARG A 74 32.26 16.62 -30.51
CA ARG A 74 33.06 17.85 -30.58
C ARG A 74 32.31 19.01 -31.26
N ARG A 75 32.51 20.23 -30.73
CA ARG A 75 32.41 21.61 -31.33
C ARG A 75 30.98 22.19 -31.52
N ARG A 76 30.73 23.49 -31.28
CA ARG A 76 31.47 24.66 -31.81
C ARG A 76 31.13 26.02 -31.10
N THR A 77 32.19 26.85 -30.90
CA THR A 77 32.29 28.35 -30.86
C THR A 77 31.56 29.16 -29.77
N GLN A 78 32.14 30.22 -29.14
CA GLN A 78 32.88 31.34 -29.76
C GLN A 78 33.69 32.20 -28.72
N SER A 79 34.92 32.56 -29.11
CA SER A 79 35.65 33.84 -28.90
C SER A 79 35.68 34.56 -27.53
N SER A 80 36.90 34.76 -26.97
CA SER A 80 37.59 36.07 -26.94
C SER A 80 38.92 36.01 -26.15
N LYS A 81 39.88 36.83 -26.60
CA LYS A 81 41.27 37.07 -26.16
C LYS A 81 41.31 37.56 -24.69
N SER A 82 42.34 37.36 -23.88
CA SER A 82 43.64 38.05 -23.95
C SER A 82 44.58 37.51 -22.87
N ALA A 83 45.87 37.42 -23.17
CA ALA A 83 46.93 37.12 -22.22
C ALA A 83 47.38 38.39 -21.47
N LEU A 84 47.74 38.26 -20.19
CA LEU A 84 48.75 39.09 -19.54
C LEU A 84 49.45 38.29 -18.45
N VAL A 85 50.74 38.09 -18.69
CA VAL A 85 51.77 37.59 -17.78
C VAL A 85 52.16 38.71 -16.83
N THR A 86 52.33 38.43 -15.53
CA THR A 86 53.41 39.00 -14.70
C THR A 86 53.46 38.39 -13.28
N SER A 87 54.67 37.95 -12.91
CA SER A 87 55.33 37.97 -11.59
C SER A 87 54.75 37.22 -10.37
N ALA A 88 55.53 36.22 -9.93
CA ALA A 88 55.62 35.63 -8.57
C ALA A 88 56.09 36.69 -7.52
N PRO A 89 56.12 36.49 -6.16
CA PRO A 89 56.74 35.32 -5.49
C PRO A 89 56.23 34.87 -4.08
N ALA A 90 56.44 33.57 -3.79
CA ALA A 90 56.92 32.93 -2.55
C ALA A 90 56.30 33.26 -1.16
N TRP A 91 56.85 32.63 -0.11
CA TRP A 91 56.42 32.63 1.32
C TRP A 91 55.18 31.72 1.50
N TRP A 92 55.24 30.56 2.17
CA TRP A 92 55.39 30.41 3.62
C TRP A 92 56.00 29.02 3.97
N TRP A 93 56.94 29.01 4.91
CA TRP A 93 57.42 27.82 5.62
C TRP A 93 56.72 27.72 6.98
N TYR A 94 56.23 26.50 7.29
CA TYR A 94 56.06 25.82 8.59
C TYR A 94 55.30 26.47 9.74
N VAL A 95 54.35 25.70 10.34
CA VAL A 95 54.47 25.13 11.70
C VAL A 95 53.48 23.95 11.82
N THR A 96 53.99 22.72 11.96
CA THR A 96 53.19 21.56 12.38
C THR A 96 53.52 21.27 13.85
N VAL A 97 52.67 21.71 14.77
CA VAL A 97 52.76 21.33 16.19
C VAL A 97 52.00 20.01 16.36
N CYS A 98 52.74 18.94 16.68
CA CYS A 98 52.16 17.72 17.22
C CYS A 98 51.69 18.00 18.66
N ILE A 99 50.39 18.22 18.85
CA ILE A 99 49.78 18.16 20.17
C ILE A 99 49.34 16.72 20.40
N ALA A 100 50.18 15.96 21.13
CA ALA A 100 49.74 14.74 21.80
C ALA A 100 48.86 15.13 22.99
N LEU A 101 47.59 15.43 22.74
CA LEU A 101 46.56 15.30 23.78
C LEU A 101 46.25 13.82 23.89
N GLY A 102 46.96 13.15 24.80
CA GLY A 102 46.47 11.95 25.44
C GLY A 102 45.23 12.30 26.24
N GLY A 103 44.12 12.56 25.56
CA GLY A 103 42.81 12.37 26.14
C GLY A 103 42.70 10.87 26.37
N SER A 104 42.77 10.43 27.62
CA SER A 104 42.21 9.15 28.01
C SER A 104 40.81 9.13 27.42
N LEU A 105 40.60 8.33 26.37
CA LEU A 105 39.26 7.94 25.98
C LEU A 105 38.73 7.25 27.24
N VAL A 106 37.86 7.95 27.97
CA VAL A 106 37.00 7.30 28.94
C VAL A 106 36.19 6.35 28.10
N GLU A 107 36.63 5.09 28.06
CA GLU A 107 35.87 4.00 27.49
C GLU A 107 34.50 4.04 28.17
N SER A 108 33.44 4.28 27.39
CA SER A 108 32.10 4.43 27.94
C SER A 108 31.81 3.16 28.75
N GLN A 109 31.69 3.31 30.06
CA GLN A 109 31.54 2.17 30.97
C GLN A 109 30.30 1.38 30.55
N GLY A 110 30.50 0.11 30.20
CA GLY A 110 29.67 -0.65 29.25
C GLY A 110 28.34 -1.19 29.77
N LEU A 111 27.63 -0.46 30.64
CA LEU A 111 26.27 -0.81 31.05
C LEU A 111 25.24 -0.22 30.08
N GLN A 112 24.30 -1.06 29.60
CA GLN A 112 23.25 -0.67 28.67
C GLN A 112 21.89 -1.27 29.07
N ALA A 113 20.84 -0.44 29.05
CA ALA A 113 19.45 -0.88 29.13
C ALA A 113 18.92 -1.39 27.77
N ILE A 114 18.30 -2.57 27.76
CA ILE A 114 17.85 -3.27 26.55
C ILE A 114 16.38 -3.70 26.68
N PRO A 115 15.46 -3.12 25.87
CA PRO A 115 15.62 -1.87 25.12
C PRO A 115 15.56 -0.65 26.07
N PRO A 116 16.11 0.52 25.69
CA PRO A 116 16.04 1.73 26.52
C PRO A 116 14.60 2.27 26.69
N ARG A 117 13.72 1.99 25.71
CA ARG A 117 12.29 2.27 25.77
C ARG A 117 11.50 1.07 25.28
N LEU A 118 10.45 0.72 26.01
CA LEU A 118 9.59 -0.42 25.74
C LEU A 118 8.15 0.04 25.62
N TYR A 119 7.57 -0.11 24.42
CA TYR A 119 6.13 0.01 24.23
C TYR A 119 5.47 -1.36 24.34
N VAL A 120 4.44 -1.48 25.17
CA VAL A 120 3.83 -2.77 25.45
C VAL A 120 2.32 -2.66 25.64
N LYS A 121 1.55 -3.65 25.16
CA LYS A 121 0.10 -3.70 25.40
C LYS A 121 -0.16 -3.97 26.88
N ASN A 122 -1.23 -3.41 27.41
CA ASN A 122 -1.73 -3.83 28.72
C ASN A 122 -2.02 -5.34 28.71
N LEU A 123 -1.71 -6.03 29.82
CA LEU A 123 -1.85 -7.49 29.98
C LEU A 123 -0.93 -8.34 29.09
N SER A 124 0.11 -7.75 28.48
CA SER A 124 1.16 -8.52 27.81
C SER A 124 1.84 -9.45 28.80
N ARG A 125 2.16 -10.67 28.36
CA ARG A 125 2.78 -11.71 29.19
C ARG A 125 4.26 -11.86 28.89
N ASN A 126 5.02 -12.28 29.90
CA ASN A 126 6.44 -12.63 29.79
C ASN A 126 7.29 -11.52 29.15
N VAL A 127 7.18 -10.32 29.71
CA VAL A 127 7.90 -9.13 29.22
C VAL A 127 9.22 -9.02 29.94
N ASN A 128 10.31 -9.04 29.17
CA ASN A 128 11.67 -9.06 29.69
C ASN A 128 12.25 -7.63 29.72
N LEU A 129 12.95 -7.32 30.80
CA LEU A 129 13.66 -6.06 31.04
C LEU A 129 15.10 -6.43 31.40
N LEU A 130 16.09 -5.93 30.66
CA LEU A 130 17.47 -6.35 30.81
C LEU A 130 18.41 -5.15 30.84
N CYS A 131 19.32 -5.14 31.82
CA CYS A 131 20.51 -4.31 31.83
C CYS A 131 21.72 -5.22 31.61
N LYS A 132 22.57 -4.82 30.68
CA LYS A 132 23.71 -5.62 30.23
C LYS A 132 25.00 -4.84 30.40
N SER A 133 25.98 -5.44 31.07
CA SER A 133 27.35 -4.96 31.19
C SER A 133 28.29 -5.78 30.31
N ASP A 134 29.37 -5.15 29.87
CA ASP A 134 30.54 -5.77 29.24
C ASP A 134 31.38 -6.62 30.21
N LYS A 135 31.15 -6.48 31.51
CA LYS A 135 31.90 -7.16 32.58
C LYS A 135 30.96 -7.93 33.52
N PRO A 136 31.49 -8.89 34.29
CA PRO A 136 30.71 -9.57 35.32
C PRO A 136 30.14 -8.57 36.34
N ILE A 137 28.88 -8.80 36.71
CA ILE A 137 28.14 -8.03 37.69
C ILE A 137 28.34 -8.65 39.07
N GLU A 138 28.66 -7.82 40.05
CA GLU A 138 28.86 -8.21 41.45
C GLU A 138 27.55 -8.16 42.24
N ASP A 139 26.73 -7.13 42.00
CA ASP A 139 25.44 -6.91 42.63
C ASP A 139 24.46 -6.29 41.63
N CYS A 140 23.19 -6.67 41.71
CA CYS A 140 22.15 -6.04 40.93
C CYS A 140 20.85 -5.83 41.72
N SER A 141 20.50 -4.57 41.90
CA SER A 141 19.23 -4.15 42.49
C SER A 141 18.37 -3.43 41.46
N VAL A 142 17.08 -3.74 41.45
CA VAL A 142 16.13 -3.21 40.47
C VAL A 142 14.96 -2.50 41.14
N LYS A 143 14.53 -1.39 40.55
CA LYS A 143 13.28 -0.69 40.89
C LYS A 143 12.26 -0.96 39.80
N ILE A 144 11.20 -1.68 40.16
CA ILE A 144 10.16 -2.10 39.22
C ILE A 144 8.93 -1.19 39.40
N PRO A 145 8.47 -0.47 38.35
CA PRO A 145 7.26 0.32 38.43
C PRO A 145 6.05 -0.51 38.90
N GLY A 146 5.28 0.04 39.83
CA GLY A 146 4.13 -0.64 40.45
C GLY A 146 4.48 -1.45 41.70
N TYR A 147 5.77 -1.54 42.06
CA TYR A 147 6.24 -2.07 43.33
C TYR A 147 6.96 -0.97 44.10
N LEU A 148 6.80 -0.96 45.43
CA LEU A 148 7.30 0.12 46.28
C LEU A 148 8.79 0.01 46.60
N GLN A 149 9.30 -1.22 46.68
CA GLN A 149 10.64 -1.51 47.15
C GLN A 149 11.59 -1.85 46.00
N TRP A 150 12.87 -1.62 46.23
CA TRP A 150 13.93 -2.21 45.41
C TRP A 150 14.02 -3.70 45.74
N SER A 151 14.32 -4.50 44.73
CA SER A 151 14.56 -5.94 44.87
C SER A 151 15.93 -6.26 44.29
N THR A 152 16.62 -7.22 44.88
CA THR A 152 17.75 -7.84 44.20
C THR A 152 17.21 -8.65 43.01
N ALA A 153 17.90 -8.63 41.87
CA ALA A 153 17.43 -9.31 40.66
C ALA A 153 17.72 -10.83 40.70
N ASP A 154 17.23 -11.50 41.76
CA ASP A 154 17.37 -12.93 42.01
C ASP A 154 16.01 -13.59 42.34
N ASP A 155 15.96 -14.93 42.35
CA ASP A 155 14.71 -15.65 42.63
C ASP A 155 14.17 -15.43 44.06
N SER A 156 15.01 -15.01 45.00
CA SER A 156 14.67 -14.98 46.43
C SER A 156 14.00 -13.69 46.89
N SER A 157 14.24 -12.60 46.17
CA SER A 157 13.87 -11.23 46.59
C SER A 157 12.93 -10.50 45.64
N LEU A 158 12.62 -11.11 44.48
CA LEU A 158 11.68 -10.55 43.53
C LEU A 158 10.21 -10.70 44.00
N PRO A 159 9.36 -9.69 43.75
CA PRO A 159 7.97 -9.73 44.15
C PRO A 159 7.16 -10.71 43.29
N SER A 160 6.02 -11.17 43.82
CA SER A 160 5.14 -12.10 43.11
C SER A 160 4.71 -11.57 41.73
N GLY A 161 4.80 -12.41 40.71
CA GLY A 161 4.49 -12.05 39.33
C GLY A 161 5.67 -11.43 38.57
N VAL A 162 6.86 -11.42 39.18
CA VAL A 162 8.14 -11.09 38.56
C VAL A 162 9.09 -12.27 38.77
N GLY A 163 9.82 -12.65 37.73
CA GLY A 163 10.91 -13.63 37.82
C GLY A 163 12.23 -13.06 37.32
N PRO A 164 13.38 -13.69 37.58
CA PRO A 164 14.66 -13.25 37.05
C PRO A 164 14.73 -13.46 35.52
N TYR A 165 15.55 -12.67 34.86
CA TYR A 165 15.79 -12.77 33.42
C TYR A 165 17.24 -12.43 33.06
N GLY A 166 17.76 -13.13 32.05
CA GLY A 166 19.12 -12.95 31.54
C GLY A 166 19.98 -14.18 31.78
N ASP A 167 21.19 -14.12 31.24
CA ASP A 167 22.17 -15.21 31.28
C ASP A 167 22.93 -15.31 32.62
N GLY A 168 22.65 -14.39 33.56
CA GLY A 168 23.23 -14.34 34.90
C GLY A 168 24.31 -13.28 35.05
N TRP A 169 24.55 -12.89 36.30
CA TRP A 169 25.43 -11.77 36.64
C TRP A 169 26.89 -12.01 36.25
N SER A 170 27.37 -13.26 36.30
CA SER A 170 28.73 -13.63 35.86
C SER A 170 28.99 -13.36 34.37
N LYS A 171 27.93 -13.28 33.56
CA LYS A 171 27.97 -12.94 32.14
C LYS A 171 27.59 -11.49 31.85
N GLY A 172 27.48 -10.65 32.88
CA GLY A 172 27.13 -9.25 32.74
C GLY A 172 25.65 -9.00 32.49
N GLU A 173 24.76 -9.95 32.76
CA GLU A 173 23.32 -9.79 32.49
C GLU A 173 22.50 -9.73 33.78
N CYS A 174 21.82 -8.61 33.99
CA CYS A 174 20.86 -8.43 35.07
C CYS A 174 19.51 -7.99 34.53
N GLY A 175 18.48 -8.80 34.73
CA GLY A 175 17.15 -8.48 34.26
C GLY A 175 16.04 -9.15 35.04
N VAL A 176 14.82 -8.71 34.75
CA VAL A 176 13.60 -9.30 35.28
C VAL A 176 12.60 -9.57 34.17
N ARG A 177 11.73 -10.55 34.39
CA ARG A 177 10.59 -10.88 33.56
C ARG A 177 9.31 -10.56 34.31
N LEU A 178 8.54 -9.61 33.78
CA LEU A 178 7.17 -9.37 34.21
C LEU A 178 6.27 -10.45 33.62
N MET A 179 5.63 -11.26 34.48
CA MET A 179 4.75 -12.34 34.03
C MET A 179 3.50 -11.79 33.33
N VAL A 180 2.96 -10.68 33.85
CA VAL A 180 1.86 -9.92 33.25
C VAL A 180 2.08 -8.44 33.49
N VAL A 181 2.06 -7.63 32.43
CA VAL A 181 2.13 -6.17 32.51
C VAL A 181 0.77 -5.59 32.91
N LYS A 182 0.77 -4.66 33.87
CA LYS A 182 -0.40 -3.92 34.36
C LYS A 182 -0.21 -2.42 34.16
N SER A 183 -1.29 -1.66 34.34
CA SER A 183 -1.26 -0.19 34.34
C SER A 183 -0.23 0.40 35.31
N ALA A 184 -0.03 -0.23 36.47
CA ALA A 184 0.94 0.21 37.47
C ALA A 184 2.41 0.01 37.04
N ASN A 185 2.67 -0.80 36.00
CA ASN A 185 4.02 -1.03 35.50
C ASN A 185 4.46 0.02 34.46
N GLU A 186 3.58 0.96 34.10
CA GLU A 186 3.96 2.12 33.28
C GLU A 186 4.89 3.05 34.09
N GLY A 187 6.05 3.39 33.53
CA GLY A 187 7.08 4.18 34.21
C GLY A 187 8.50 3.67 33.98
N LYS A 188 9.44 4.17 34.79
CA LYS A 188 10.87 3.84 34.66
C LYS A 188 11.24 2.61 35.47
N PHE A 189 11.60 1.53 34.79
CA PHE A 189 12.37 0.45 35.40
C PHE A 189 13.82 0.91 35.55
N LEU A 190 14.37 0.80 36.76
CA LEU A 190 15.76 1.16 37.04
C LEU A 190 16.55 -0.07 37.45
N CYS A 191 17.79 -0.15 36.99
CA CYS A 191 18.75 -1.16 37.43
C CYS A 191 19.99 -0.45 37.99
N ASN A 192 20.32 -0.76 39.23
CA ASN A 192 21.56 -0.38 39.89
C ASN A 192 22.47 -1.60 39.90
N VAL A 193 23.55 -1.51 39.14
CA VAL A 193 24.46 -2.62 38.85
C VAL A 193 25.85 -2.27 39.34
N THR A 194 26.44 -3.14 40.15
CA THR A 194 27.81 -2.98 40.64
C THR A 194 28.77 -3.78 39.75
N VAL A 195 29.76 -3.10 39.17
CA VAL A 195 30.76 -3.68 38.27
C VAL A 195 32.14 -3.14 38.66
N GLY A 196 33.06 -4.02 39.07
CA GLY A 196 34.42 -3.62 39.47
C GLY A 196 34.42 -2.67 40.67
N GLY A 197 33.51 -2.89 41.63
CA GLY A 197 33.32 -2.03 42.80
C GLY A 197 32.68 -0.66 42.53
N GLN A 198 32.26 -0.35 41.29
CA GLN A 198 31.55 0.88 40.94
C GLN A 198 30.08 0.61 40.65
N VAL A 199 29.19 1.50 41.10
CA VAL A 199 27.75 1.39 40.88
C VAL A 199 27.34 2.21 39.66
N PHE A 200 26.65 1.55 38.74
CA PHE A 200 26.08 2.14 37.53
C PHE A 200 24.56 2.04 37.58
N GLN A 201 23.87 3.09 37.11
CA GLN A 201 22.42 3.10 37.05
C GLN A 201 21.96 3.30 35.61
N GLU A 202 21.09 2.43 35.14
CA GLU A 202 20.44 2.53 33.84
C GLU A 202 18.92 2.39 33.95
N SER A 203 18.20 2.78 32.90
CA SER A 203 16.73 2.77 32.92
C SER A 203 16.07 2.30 31.64
N ILE A 204 14.93 1.61 31.80
CA ILE A 204 14.01 1.26 30.72
C ILE A 204 12.69 2.01 30.93
N ASP A 205 12.34 2.89 29.98
CA ASP A 205 11.06 3.57 29.96
C ASP A 205 9.96 2.61 29.47
N ILE A 206 9.09 2.13 30.36
CA ILE A 206 7.95 1.29 30.01
C ILE A 206 6.75 2.19 29.74
N SER A 207 6.24 2.15 28.51
CA SER A 207 5.06 2.90 28.09
C SER A 207 3.96 1.95 27.61
N LEU A 208 2.75 2.17 28.11
CA LEU A 208 1.61 1.36 27.68
C LEU A 208 1.08 1.86 26.35
N ALA A 209 0.99 0.92 25.42
CA ALA A 209 0.53 1.20 24.08
C ALA A 209 -0.93 1.66 24.07
N VAL A 210 -1.21 2.69 23.28
CA VAL A 210 -2.55 3.19 23.01
C VAL A 210 -2.84 2.90 21.55
N THR A 211 -3.96 2.23 21.31
CA THR A 211 -4.38 1.93 19.93
C THR A 211 -4.85 3.24 19.30
N PRO A 212 -4.42 3.56 18.06
CA PRO A 212 -4.91 4.75 17.38
C PRO A 212 -6.43 4.70 17.20
N GLU A 213 -7.02 5.84 16.88
CA GLU A 213 -8.38 5.89 16.34
C GLU A 213 -8.45 5.30 14.91
N PRO A 214 -9.63 4.90 14.41
CA PRO A 214 -9.78 4.50 13.01
C PRO A 214 -9.23 5.57 12.07
N THR A 215 -8.36 5.16 11.15
CA THR A 215 -7.71 6.05 10.21
C THR A 215 -8.71 6.70 9.26
N GLU A 216 -8.48 7.97 8.93
CA GLU A 216 -9.31 8.73 7.99
C GLU A 216 -8.47 9.31 6.85
N ILE A 217 -9.14 9.60 5.71
CA ILE A 217 -8.57 10.33 4.58
C ILE A 217 -9.41 11.59 4.38
N GLU A 218 -8.76 12.74 4.43
CA GLU A 218 -9.33 14.03 4.08
C GLU A 218 -8.84 14.50 2.71
N ILE A 219 -9.71 15.14 1.94
CA ILE A 219 -9.36 15.70 0.63
C ILE A 219 -8.89 17.15 0.83
N GLY A 220 -7.77 17.49 0.20
CA GLY A 220 -7.17 18.83 0.21
C GLY A 220 -8.05 19.85 -0.53
N LYS A 221 -8.01 21.10 -0.07
CA LYS A 221 -8.81 22.20 -0.63
C LYS A 221 -8.43 22.57 -2.07
N ASP A 222 -7.24 22.19 -2.50
CA ASP A 222 -6.69 22.35 -3.85
C ASP A 222 -7.20 21.28 -4.83
N THR A 223 -7.92 20.26 -4.35
CA THR A 223 -8.55 19.26 -5.22
C THR A 223 -9.95 19.71 -5.61
N GLU A 224 -10.20 19.86 -6.90
CA GLU A 224 -11.52 20.24 -7.42
C GLU A 224 -12.41 18.99 -7.57
N ILE A 225 -13.59 19.06 -6.93
CA ILE A 225 -14.63 18.04 -7.03
C ILE A 225 -15.85 18.68 -7.68
N SER A 226 -16.31 18.12 -8.80
CA SER A 226 -17.48 18.62 -9.54
C SER A 226 -18.44 17.48 -9.85
N ASN A 227 -19.74 17.69 -9.62
CA ASN A 227 -20.79 16.71 -9.87
C ASN A 227 -20.50 15.31 -9.28
N GLY A 228 -19.88 15.25 -8.10
CA GLY A 228 -19.56 13.98 -7.43
C GLY A 228 -18.36 13.22 -8.00
N GLY A 229 -17.52 13.86 -8.82
CA GLY A 229 -16.30 13.26 -9.37
C GLY A 229 -15.14 14.25 -9.47
N TYR A 230 -13.97 13.70 -9.78
CA TYR A 230 -12.74 14.44 -10.01
C TYR A 230 -12.54 14.68 -11.50
N ARG A 231 -12.09 15.87 -11.87
CA ARG A 231 -11.65 16.17 -13.23
C ARG A 231 -10.38 15.36 -13.57
N GLU A 232 -10.28 14.87 -14.80
CA GLU A 232 -9.02 14.32 -15.34
C GLU A 232 -7.92 15.38 -15.43
N ASN A 233 -6.65 14.96 -15.33
CA ASN A 233 -5.45 15.80 -15.45
C ASN A 233 -5.32 16.86 -14.36
N GLN A 234 -5.91 16.63 -13.19
CA GLN A 234 -5.66 17.41 -11.99
C GLN A 234 -4.84 16.60 -10.98
N THR A 235 -4.23 17.29 -10.03
CA THR A 235 -3.57 16.65 -8.88
C THR A 235 -4.56 16.53 -7.74
N LEU A 236 -4.81 15.30 -7.29
CA LEU A 236 -5.47 15.00 -6.03
C LEU A 236 -4.49 15.21 -4.89
N THR A 237 -4.84 16.10 -3.97
CA THR A 237 -4.18 16.22 -2.67
C THR A 237 -5.06 15.55 -1.62
N ALA A 238 -4.52 14.58 -0.90
CA ALA A 238 -5.24 13.86 0.15
C ALA A 238 -4.36 13.75 1.39
N ARG A 239 -4.95 13.80 2.59
CA ARG A 239 -4.24 13.68 3.87
C ARG A 239 -4.78 12.49 4.63
N CYS A 240 -3.90 11.56 4.98
CA CYS A 240 -4.23 10.45 5.86
C CYS A 240 -3.89 10.80 7.29
N ILE A 241 -4.77 10.46 8.24
CA ILE A 241 -4.67 10.85 9.64
C ILE A 241 -4.84 9.59 10.51
N SER A 242 -3.88 9.35 11.40
CA SER A 242 -3.96 8.32 12.45
C SER A 242 -3.79 9.01 13.81
N GLU A 243 -4.89 9.13 14.55
CA GLU A 243 -4.93 9.92 15.78
C GLU A 243 -4.61 9.12 17.03
N ASP A 244 -4.05 9.83 18.02
CA ASP A 244 -3.99 9.43 19.43
C ASP A 244 -3.33 8.07 19.74
N ALA A 245 -2.26 7.75 19.03
CA ALA A 245 -1.52 6.50 19.19
C ALA A 245 -0.38 6.61 20.21
N VAL A 246 -0.03 5.48 20.83
CA VAL A 246 1.26 5.31 21.53
C VAL A 246 1.79 3.90 21.22
N PRO A 247 2.98 3.77 20.61
CA PRO A 247 3.74 4.79 19.89
C PRO A 247 3.00 5.31 18.65
N MET A 248 3.64 6.19 17.89
CA MET A 248 3.09 6.64 16.62
C MET A 248 2.87 5.48 15.64
N SER A 249 1.79 5.54 14.86
CA SER A 249 1.51 4.60 13.77
C SER A 249 2.46 4.81 12.59
N ASN A 250 2.65 3.78 11.77
CA ASN A 250 3.33 3.89 10.48
C ASN A 250 2.30 3.97 9.34
N LEU A 251 2.35 5.03 8.54
CA LEU A 251 1.41 5.25 7.43
C LEU A 251 1.98 4.67 6.13
N THR A 252 1.13 4.01 5.36
CA THR A 252 1.46 3.46 4.03
C THR A 252 0.30 3.67 3.06
N TRP A 253 0.61 3.98 1.81
CA TRP A 253 -0.37 4.36 0.79
C TRP A 253 -0.38 3.37 -0.38
N PHE A 254 -1.58 3.12 -0.91
CA PHE A 254 -1.80 2.20 -2.03
C PHE A 254 -2.83 2.79 -3.00
N LEU A 255 -2.69 2.42 -4.28
CA LEU A 255 -3.76 2.49 -5.28
C LEU A 255 -4.31 1.08 -5.46
N ASP A 256 -5.56 0.89 -5.07
CA ASP A 256 -6.17 -0.41 -4.84
C ASP A 256 -5.36 -1.26 -3.85
N ASP A 257 -4.50 -2.15 -4.36
CA ASP A 257 -3.63 -3.03 -3.59
C ASP A 257 -2.14 -2.83 -3.93
N GLU A 258 -1.82 -1.93 -4.87
CA GLU A 258 -0.45 -1.62 -5.30
C GLU A 258 0.13 -0.46 -4.49
N PRO A 259 1.35 -0.57 -3.95
CA PRO A 259 1.96 0.51 -3.18
C PRO A 259 2.23 1.72 -4.08
N LEU A 260 1.94 2.92 -3.59
CA LEU A 260 2.24 4.16 -4.29
C LEU A 260 3.73 4.51 -4.19
N ASP A 261 4.21 5.26 -5.19
CA ASP A 261 5.58 5.78 -5.21
C ASP A 261 5.79 6.75 -4.03
N PRO A 262 6.83 6.55 -3.20
CA PRO A 262 7.15 7.46 -2.09
C PRO A 262 7.37 8.92 -2.49
N SER A 263 7.75 9.20 -3.74
CA SER A 263 7.94 10.57 -4.25
C SER A 263 6.64 11.38 -4.32
N LEU A 264 5.48 10.71 -4.29
CA LEU A 264 4.16 11.35 -4.24
C LEU A 264 3.75 11.74 -2.82
N LEU A 265 4.51 11.31 -1.81
CA LEU A 265 4.19 11.49 -0.40
C LEU A 265 4.92 12.70 0.19
N GLY A 266 4.18 13.50 0.95
CA GLY A 266 4.74 14.56 1.78
C GLY A 266 5.44 14.02 3.02
N GLU A 267 6.12 14.92 3.74
CA GLU A 267 6.72 14.63 5.03
C GLU A 267 5.66 14.24 6.07
N ILE A 268 5.99 13.27 6.93
CA ILE A 268 5.12 12.87 8.05
C ILE A 268 5.07 14.03 9.05
N GLN A 269 3.86 14.51 9.32
CA GLN A 269 3.59 15.52 10.34
C GLN A 269 3.16 14.83 11.63
N VAL A 270 3.70 15.27 12.75
CA VAL A 270 3.45 14.69 14.07
C VAL A 270 2.86 15.75 14.99
N ARG A 271 1.74 15.42 15.63
CA ARG A 271 1.07 16.27 16.62
C ARG A 271 0.93 15.51 17.92
N ASN A 272 1.29 16.17 19.01
CA ASN A 272 1.24 15.59 20.34
C ASN A 272 0.10 16.22 21.14
N ARG A 273 -0.69 15.40 21.81
CA ARG A 273 -1.75 15.84 22.74
C ARG A 273 -1.58 15.14 24.07
N THR A 274 -1.65 15.87 25.17
CA THR A 274 -1.63 15.26 26.50
C THR A 274 -3.06 14.95 26.93
N ASP A 275 -3.33 13.70 27.30
CA ASP A 275 -4.63 13.30 27.82
C ASP A 275 -4.85 13.78 29.28
N ASN A 276 -6.06 13.59 29.79
CA ASN A 276 -6.44 13.98 31.16
C ASN A 276 -5.62 13.25 32.25
N LYS A 277 -4.88 12.19 31.89
CA LYS A 277 -4.03 11.40 32.80
C LYS A 277 -2.54 11.76 32.65
N GLY A 278 -2.21 12.78 31.86
CA GLY A 278 -0.83 13.23 31.64
C GLY A 278 -0.06 12.40 30.60
N LYS A 279 -0.72 11.50 29.86
CA LYS A 279 -0.11 10.70 28.79
C LYS A 279 -0.05 11.48 27.49
N THR A 280 1.12 11.54 26.86
CA THR A 280 1.28 12.12 25.53
C THR A 280 0.84 11.12 24.47
N LEU A 281 -0.26 11.44 23.80
CA LEU A 281 -0.80 10.75 22.64
C LEU A 281 -0.25 11.39 21.37
N ILE A 282 0.02 10.56 20.36
CA ILE A 282 0.68 11.00 19.12
C ILE A 282 -0.26 10.79 17.93
N THR A 283 -0.58 11.88 17.25
CA THR A 283 -1.28 11.87 15.97
C THR A 283 -0.26 12.02 14.85
N VAL A 284 -0.33 11.15 13.85
CA VAL A 284 0.50 11.24 12.63
C VAL A 284 -0.37 11.51 11.42
N GLU A 285 0.13 12.37 10.55
CA GLU A 285 -0.54 12.77 9.32
C GLU A 285 0.45 12.75 8.18
N GLN A 286 0.00 12.36 6.98
CA GLN A 286 0.82 12.43 5.78
C GLN A 286 -0.02 12.86 4.59
N GLU A 287 0.52 13.77 3.79
CA GLU A 287 -0.09 14.23 2.55
C GLU A 287 0.33 13.33 1.37
N LEU A 288 -0.60 13.09 0.45
CA LEU A 288 -0.40 12.44 -0.85
C LEU A 288 -0.76 13.44 -1.94
N ARG A 289 0.10 13.58 -2.95
CA ARG A 289 -0.16 14.33 -4.18
C ARG A 289 -0.15 13.38 -5.36
N TYR A 290 -1.32 13.05 -5.89
CA TYR A 290 -1.49 12.04 -6.93
C TYR A 290 -2.09 12.65 -8.21
N PHE A 291 -1.43 12.49 -9.36
CA PHE A 291 -1.93 13.01 -10.64
C PHE A 291 -2.98 12.08 -11.23
N LEU A 292 -4.20 12.57 -11.40
CA LEU A 292 -5.36 11.76 -11.81
C LEU A 292 -5.45 11.60 -13.33
N THR A 293 -5.64 10.36 -13.76
CA THR A 293 -5.84 9.99 -15.18
C THR A 293 -7.16 9.25 -15.39
N ALA A 294 -7.67 9.19 -16.62
CA ALA A 294 -8.88 8.41 -16.93
C ALA A 294 -8.75 6.92 -16.57
N GLN A 295 -7.53 6.36 -16.57
CA GLN A 295 -7.29 4.96 -16.20
C GLN A 295 -7.52 4.68 -14.71
N ASP A 296 -7.56 5.72 -13.87
CA ASP A 296 -7.77 5.60 -12.42
C ASP A 296 -9.25 5.54 -12.04
N ASN A 297 -10.16 5.72 -13.00
CA ASN A 297 -11.58 5.63 -12.75
C ASN A 297 -12.02 4.26 -12.23
N GLY A 298 -12.70 4.24 -11.09
CA GLY A 298 -13.15 3.02 -10.42
C GLY A 298 -12.11 2.39 -9.49
N LYS A 299 -10.87 2.90 -9.45
CA LYS A 299 -9.87 2.51 -8.46
C LYS A 299 -10.14 3.21 -7.12
N ARG A 300 -9.39 2.86 -6.08
CA ARG A 300 -9.44 3.55 -4.78
C ARG A 300 -8.04 3.85 -4.23
N ILE A 301 -7.87 5.01 -3.63
CA ILE A 301 -6.70 5.28 -2.79
C ILE A 301 -6.95 4.64 -1.42
N VAL A 302 -5.94 3.95 -0.88
CA VAL A 302 -5.98 3.31 0.43
C VAL A 302 -4.84 3.82 1.28
N CYS A 303 -5.15 4.34 2.47
CA CYS A 303 -4.16 4.57 3.50
C CYS A 303 -4.26 3.47 4.56
N ARG A 304 -3.13 2.89 4.96
CA ARG A 304 -3.04 1.95 6.07
C ARG A 304 -2.18 2.53 7.19
N ALA A 305 -2.75 2.63 8.38
CA ALA A 305 -2.01 2.99 9.60
C ALA A 305 -1.68 1.71 10.39
N SER A 306 -0.41 1.29 10.32
CA SER A 306 0.10 0.12 11.02
C SER A 306 0.48 0.48 12.45
N HIS A 307 -0.03 -0.29 13.40
CA HIS A 307 0.26 -0.12 14.81
C HIS A 307 0.10 -1.45 15.55
N PHE A 308 1.12 -1.87 16.30
CA PHE A 308 1.12 -3.20 16.93
C PHE A 308 -0.01 -3.39 17.94
N ALA A 309 -0.58 -2.30 18.49
CA ALA A 309 -1.73 -2.39 19.38
C ALA A 309 -3.00 -2.90 18.70
N ILE A 310 -3.11 -2.74 17.37
CA ILE A 310 -4.27 -3.15 16.57
C ILE A 310 -4.25 -4.68 16.37
N ALA A 311 -5.38 -5.35 16.61
CA ALA A 311 -5.47 -6.82 16.52
C ALA A 311 -5.16 -7.37 15.12
N LYS A 312 -5.60 -6.67 14.06
CA LYS A 312 -5.33 -7.01 12.65
C LYS A 312 -4.02 -6.40 12.13
N GLY A 313 -3.26 -5.70 12.99
CA GLY A 313 -2.01 -5.01 12.65
C GLY A 313 -2.17 -3.58 12.13
N PHE A 314 -3.28 -3.24 11.46
CA PHE A 314 -3.51 -1.90 10.91
C PHE A 314 -4.99 -1.53 10.81
N TYR A 315 -5.25 -0.23 10.76
CA TYR A 315 -6.50 0.33 10.26
C TYR A 315 -6.33 0.82 8.82
N ARG A 316 -7.44 0.89 8.09
CA ARG A 316 -7.46 1.27 6.67
C ARG A 316 -8.56 2.29 6.41
N ALA A 317 -8.22 3.31 5.64
CA ALA A 317 -9.14 4.30 5.10
C ALA A 317 -9.19 4.16 3.57
N PHE A 318 -10.33 4.47 2.97
CA PHE A 318 -10.56 4.32 1.53
C PHE A 318 -11.08 5.62 0.94
N LEU A 319 -10.54 5.99 -0.22
CA LEU A 319 -11.03 7.09 -1.03
C LEU A 319 -11.30 6.57 -2.46
N PRO A 320 -12.56 6.30 -2.84
CA PRO A 320 -12.89 5.84 -4.18
C PRO A 320 -12.67 6.96 -5.22
N LEU A 321 -12.16 6.59 -6.39
CA LEU A 321 -11.86 7.50 -7.48
C LEU A 321 -12.95 7.41 -8.55
N ASN A 322 -13.77 8.47 -8.63
CA ASN A 322 -14.70 8.70 -9.74
C ASN A 322 -14.11 9.79 -10.64
N ILE A 323 -13.44 9.41 -11.72
CA ILE A 323 -12.74 10.34 -12.61
C ILE A 323 -13.62 10.66 -13.80
N HIS A 324 -13.89 11.95 -14.01
CA HIS A 324 -14.66 12.49 -15.12
C HIS A 324 -13.73 12.81 -16.30
N PHE A 325 -13.96 12.17 -17.44
CA PHE A 325 -13.20 12.30 -18.69
C PHE A 325 -14.09 12.15 -19.93
N ALA A 326 -13.71 12.81 -21.02
CA ALA A 326 -14.38 12.69 -22.31
C ALA A 326 -14.16 11.30 -22.94
N PRO A 327 -14.97 10.87 -23.91
CA PRO A 327 -14.80 9.56 -24.54
C PRO A 327 -13.37 9.36 -25.11
N LEU A 328 -12.70 8.29 -24.67
CA LEU A 328 -11.30 8.03 -24.97
C LEU A 328 -11.08 7.62 -26.44
N PRO A 329 -9.90 7.87 -27.03
CA PRO A 329 -9.68 7.71 -28.47
C PRO A 329 -9.62 6.26 -28.96
N THR A 330 -9.30 5.30 -28.10
CA THR A 330 -9.05 3.90 -28.49
C THR A 330 -10.21 3.01 -28.03
N PRO A 331 -11.14 2.64 -28.92
CA PRO A 331 -12.18 1.67 -28.61
C PRO A 331 -11.65 0.24 -28.76
N THR A 332 -12.34 -0.72 -28.18
CA THR A 332 -12.18 -2.15 -28.54
C THR A 332 -13.31 -2.52 -29.48
N VAL A 333 -12.99 -3.04 -30.67
CA VAL A 333 -13.98 -3.41 -31.69
C VAL A 333 -13.93 -4.92 -31.90
N ASP A 334 -15.06 -5.60 -31.71
CA ASP A 334 -15.25 -7.02 -32.01
C ASP A 334 -16.30 -7.12 -33.13
N ILE A 335 -15.85 -7.48 -34.34
CA ILE A 335 -16.73 -7.73 -35.49
C ILE A 335 -16.89 -9.25 -35.59
N ARG A 336 -18.00 -9.78 -35.07
CA ARG A 336 -18.31 -11.21 -35.23
C ARG A 336 -19.03 -11.41 -36.54
N GLY A 337 -18.39 -12.11 -37.48
CA GLY A 337 -19.04 -12.59 -38.69
C GLY A 337 -20.16 -13.58 -38.33
N SER A 338 -21.41 -13.15 -38.48
CA SER A 338 -22.60 -13.97 -38.27
C SER A 338 -23.68 -13.48 -39.25
N PRO A 339 -24.72 -14.28 -39.58
CA PRO A 339 -25.70 -13.95 -40.63
C PRO A 339 -26.46 -12.63 -40.42
N ASN A 340 -26.40 -12.08 -39.19
CA ASN A 340 -26.80 -10.72 -38.84
C ASN A 340 -25.54 -9.97 -38.41
N GLU A 341 -25.12 -8.96 -39.18
CA GLU A 341 -23.91 -8.22 -38.92
C GLU A 341 -24.11 -7.33 -37.67
N MET A 342 -23.57 -7.77 -36.53
CA MET A 342 -23.58 -7.01 -35.28
C MET A 342 -22.20 -6.44 -35.03
N ILE A 343 -22.12 -5.11 -35.02
CA ILE A 343 -20.89 -4.38 -34.70
C ILE A 343 -20.92 -4.08 -33.20
N ASN A 344 -19.96 -4.66 -32.47
CA ASN A 344 -19.84 -4.49 -31.04
C ASN A 344 -18.59 -3.63 -30.73
N VAL A 345 -18.81 -2.48 -30.13
CA VAL A 345 -17.75 -1.54 -29.76
C VAL A 345 -17.80 -1.30 -28.26
N THR A 346 -16.66 -1.46 -27.60
CA THR A 346 -16.48 -1.06 -26.21
C THR A 346 -15.74 0.27 -26.17
N ILE A 347 -16.38 1.29 -25.62
CA ILE A 347 -15.82 2.64 -25.44
C ILE A 347 -15.64 2.95 -23.95
N LYS A 348 -14.73 3.87 -23.64
CA LYS A 348 -14.53 4.37 -22.27
C LYS A 348 -14.89 5.84 -22.19
N ALA A 349 -15.77 6.20 -21.25
CA ALA A 349 -16.17 7.56 -20.95
C ALA A 349 -16.69 7.67 -19.51
N ASN A 350 -16.61 8.83 -18.88
CA ASN A 350 -17.29 9.07 -17.61
C ASN A 350 -17.57 10.58 -17.46
N PRO A 351 -18.82 11.05 -17.33
CA PRO A 351 -20.08 10.31 -17.16
C PRO A 351 -20.55 9.59 -18.43
N ARG A 352 -21.68 8.86 -18.31
CA ARG A 352 -22.32 8.10 -19.41
C ARG A 352 -22.38 8.92 -20.70
N PRO A 353 -21.85 8.40 -21.83
CA PRO A 353 -21.96 9.06 -23.10
C PRO A 353 -23.32 8.80 -23.75
N THR A 354 -23.78 9.74 -24.58
CA THR A 354 -24.77 9.49 -25.63
C THR A 354 -24.05 9.03 -26.89
N THR A 355 -24.65 8.13 -27.65
CA THR A 355 -24.05 7.59 -28.88
C THR A 355 -24.94 7.72 -30.09
N SER A 356 -24.33 7.97 -31.25
CA SER A 356 -24.99 7.94 -32.55
C SER A 356 -24.09 7.25 -33.59
N TRP A 357 -24.71 6.57 -34.54
CA TRP A 357 -24.03 5.89 -35.63
C TRP A 357 -24.24 6.65 -36.93
N TYR A 358 -23.20 6.78 -37.75
CA TYR A 358 -23.28 7.35 -39.09
C TYR A 358 -22.94 6.28 -40.12
N VAL A 359 -23.92 5.92 -40.95
CA VAL A 359 -23.83 4.86 -41.96
C VAL A 359 -24.55 5.32 -43.24
N LYS A 360 -23.88 5.25 -44.39
CA LYS A 360 -24.43 5.68 -45.71
C LYS A 360 -25.09 7.07 -45.72
N GLY A 361 -24.56 8.03 -44.99
CA GLY A 361 -25.14 9.38 -44.92
C GLY A 361 -26.32 9.53 -43.95
N GLN A 362 -26.70 8.47 -43.24
CA GLN A 362 -27.77 8.48 -42.25
C GLN A 362 -27.18 8.45 -40.83
N THR A 363 -27.73 9.28 -39.94
CA THR A 363 -27.42 9.26 -38.52
C THR A 363 -28.51 8.48 -37.78
N ILE A 364 -28.11 7.46 -37.01
CA ILE A 364 -29.00 6.62 -36.20
C ILE A 364 -28.64 6.86 -34.73
N GLU A 365 -29.54 7.48 -33.97
CA GLU A 365 -29.35 7.76 -32.54
C GLU A 365 -29.52 6.49 -31.68
N GLU A 366 -28.98 6.50 -30.46
CA GLU A 366 -29.14 5.39 -29.52
C GLU A 366 -30.62 5.00 -29.32
N GLY A 367 -30.92 3.71 -29.44
CA GLY A 367 -32.28 3.16 -29.30
C GLY A 367 -33.16 3.30 -30.55
N GLN A 368 -32.67 3.90 -31.64
CA GLN A 368 -33.43 4.02 -32.89
C GLN A 368 -33.22 2.84 -33.83
N SER A 369 -34.17 2.67 -34.76
CA SER A 369 -34.07 1.76 -35.90
C SER A 369 -34.47 2.50 -37.16
N ILE A 370 -33.57 2.56 -38.14
CA ILE A 370 -33.74 3.28 -39.40
C ILE A 370 -33.32 2.34 -40.53
N GLY A 371 -34.29 1.95 -41.37
CA GLY A 371 -34.06 0.99 -42.45
C GLY A 371 -33.50 -0.34 -41.94
N PRO A 372 -32.36 -0.83 -42.46
CA PRO A 372 -31.76 -2.08 -42.00
C PRO A 372 -30.98 -1.94 -40.69
N TYR A 373 -30.80 -0.72 -40.17
CA TYR A 373 -29.95 -0.43 -39.03
C TYR A 373 -30.75 -0.31 -37.74
N GLN A 374 -30.25 -0.92 -36.66
CA GLN A 374 -30.77 -0.81 -35.31
C GLN A 374 -29.64 -0.47 -34.34
N ALA A 375 -29.66 0.73 -33.78
CA ALA A 375 -28.70 1.18 -32.77
C ALA A 375 -29.23 0.89 -31.36
N TYR A 376 -28.44 0.20 -30.55
CA TYR A 376 -28.81 -0.09 -29.17
C TYR A 376 -28.37 1.02 -28.22
N ILE A 377 -29.09 1.15 -27.11
CA ILE A 377 -28.69 2.02 -26.00
C ILE A 377 -27.38 1.49 -25.40
N PRO A 378 -26.34 2.33 -25.19
CA PRO A 378 -25.10 1.92 -24.56
C PRO A 378 -25.33 1.20 -23.23
N LYS A 379 -24.82 -0.03 -23.12
CA LYS A 379 -24.90 -0.84 -21.92
C LYS A 379 -23.67 -0.57 -21.04
N ASP A 380 -23.90 -0.16 -19.80
CA ASP A 380 -22.85 0.04 -18.81
C ASP A 380 -22.23 -1.31 -18.40
N LEU A 381 -20.91 -1.42 -18.54
CA LEU A 381 -20.11 -2.57 -18.13
C LEU A 381 -19.33 -2.30 -16.82
N GLY A 382 -19.46 -1.10 -16.25
CA GLY A 382 -18.77 -0.65 -15.04
C GLY A 382 -17.46 0.08 -15.32
N ASN A 383 -17.03 0.90 -14.36
CA ASN A 383 -15.79 1.68 -14.40
C ASN A 383 -15.63 2.56 -15.66
N GLY A 384 -16.75 3.06 -16.19
CA GLY A 384 -16.78 3.90 -17.38
C GLY A 384 -16.66 3.14 -18.70
N ASN A 385 -16.75 1.81 -18.70
CA ASN A 385 -16.81 1.01 -19.92
C ASN A 385 -18.26 0.90 -20.41
N TYR A 386 -18.50 1.19 -21.68
CA TYR A 386 -19.82 1.08 -22.30
C TYR A 386 -19.75 0.20 -23.54
N GLN A 387 -20.67 -0.77 -23.62
CA GLN A 387 -20.88 -1.59 -24.80
C GLN A 387 -21.89 -0.90 -25.72
N VAL A 388 -21.48 -0.62 -26.95
CA VAL A 388 -22.28 0.04 -27.98
C VAL A 388 -22.44 -0.91 -29.16
N ILE A 389 -23.68 -1.16 -29.55
CA ILE A 389 -24.01 -2.16 -30.57
C ILE A 389 -24.80 -1.52 -31.69
N LEU A 390 -24.38 -1.79 -32.93
CA LEU A 390 -25.17 -1.58 -34.14
C LEU A 390 -25.51 -2.94 -34.74
N LYS A 391 -26.80 -3.20 -34.97
CA LYS A 391 -27.25 -4.37 -35.72
C LYS A 391 -27.64 -3.93 -37.12
N ILE A 392 -27.14 -4.67 -38.11
CA ILE A 392 -27.43 -4.47 -39.52
C ILE A 392 -28.16 -5.72 -40.01
N ASN A 393 -29.38 -5.55 -40.51
CA ASN A 393 -30.23 -6.64 -40.99
C ASN A 393 -30.06 -6.90 -42.51
N GLU A 394 -29.12 -6.22 -43.16
CA GLU A 394 -28.74 -6.38 -44.56
C GLU A 394 -27.20 -6.55 -44.66
N PRO A 395 -26.67 -7.25 -45.68
CA PRO A 395 -25.22 -7.38 -45.85
C PRO A 395 -24.59 -6.02 -46.18
N THR A 396 -23.59 -5.61 -45.41
CA THR A 396 -22.82 -4.38 -45.64
C THR A 396 -21.68 -4.64 -46.64
N GLU A 397 -21.43 -3.73 -47.58
CA GLU A 397 -20.25 -3.85 -48.46
C GLU A 397 -18.96 -3.58 -47.68
N GLN A 398 -17.87 -4.29 -48.01
CA GLN A 398 -16.59 -4.27 -47.27
C GLN A 398 -15.87 -2.91 -47.26
N THR A 399 -16.35 -1.94 -48.04
CA THR A 399 -15.79 -0.58 -48.16
C THR A 399 -16.60 0.49 -47.42
N GLU A 400 -17.69 0.13 -46.76
CA GLU A 400 -18.55 1.11 -46.10
C GLU A 400 -17.88 1.67 -44.84
N LEU A 401 -17.75 2.99 -44.81
CA LEU A 401 -17.25 3.71 -43.64
C LEU A 401 -18.37 3.83 -42.60
N ILE A 402 -18.19 3.14 -41.47
CA ILE A 402 -19.10 3.24 -40.34
C ILE A 402 -18.44 4.08 -39.26
N GLU A 403 -19.11 5.13 -38.84
CA GLU A 403 -18.63 5.98 -37.76
C GLU A 403 -19.55 5.87 -36.54
N LEU A 404 -18.95 5.72 -35.37
CA LEU A 404 -19.63 5.82 -34.09
C LEU A 404 -19.21 7.14 -33.44
N GLN A 405 -20.16 8.02 -33.15
CA GLN A 405 -19.94 9.21 -32.34
C GLN A 405 -20.39 8.94 -30.90
N ALA A 406 -19.53 9.23 -29.93
CA ALA A 406 -19.86 9.21 -28.51
C ALA A 406 -19.62 10.60 -27.90
N THR A 407 -20.58 11.09 -27.12
CA THR A 407 -20.53 12.44 -26.55
C THR A 407 -20.95 12.43 -25.08
N ASN A 408 -20.21 13.13 -24.23
CA ASN A 408 -20.64 13.44 -22.87
C ASN A 408 -20.46 14.94 -22.58
N GLY A 409 -20.77 15.38 -21.36
CA GLY A 409 -20.67 16.79 -20.96
C GLY A 409 -19.25 17.38 -20.99
N LEU A 410 -18.23 16.57 -21.30
CA LEU A 410 -16.81 16.99 -21.33
C LEU A 410 -16.24 17.01 -22.75
N GLY A 411 -16.88 16.34 -23.70
CA GLY A 411 -16.43 16.29 -25.08
C GLY A 411 -17.11 15.22 -25.91
N SER A 412 -16.73 15.18 -27.19
CA SER A 412 -17.20 14.21 -28.17
C SER A 412 -16.03 13.51 -28.84
N ARG A 413 -16.23 12.26 -29.23
CA ARG A 413 -15.26 11.47 -29.99
C ARG A 413 -15.97 10.69 -31.08
N THR A 414 -15.35 10.69 -32.26
CA THR A 414 -15.76 9.85 -33.39
C THR A 414 -14.78 8.68 -33.55
N TYR A 415 -15.33 7.49 -33.69
CA TYR A 415 -14.63 6.24 -33.92
C TYR A 415 -14.92 5.75 -35.32
N VAL A 416 -13.87 5.54 -36.10
CA VAL A 416 -13.99 4.99 -37.45
C VAL A 416 -13.86 3.47 -37.38
N ILE A 417 -14.91 2.76 -37.78
CA ILE A 417 -14.99 1.30 -37.75
C ILE A 417 -14.86 0.82 -39.18
N LYS A 418 -13.73 0.16 -39.48
CA LYS A 418 -13.50 -0.46 -40.79
C LYS A 418 -13.96 -1.92 -40.74
N GLY A 419 -14.87 -2.30 -41.62
CA GLY A 419 -15.23 -3.71 -41.79
C GLY A 419 -14.04 -4.49 -42.36
N SER A 420 -13.51 -5.45 -41.60
CA SER A 420 -12.58 -6.46 -42.14
C SER A 420 -13.30 -7.80 -42.18
N LYS A 421 -13.54 -8.34 -43.38
CA LYS A 421 -14.03 -9.71 -43.52
C LYS A 421 -12.93 -10.66 -43.03
N TYR A 422 -13.28 -11.58 -42.11
CA TYR A 422 -12.49 -12.79 -41.93
C TYR A 422 -12.49 -13.51 -43.29
N LEU A 423 -11.34 -13.54 -43.96
CA LEU A 423 -11.12 -14.49 -45.04
C LEU A 423 -11.15 -15.86 -44.38
N ASP A 424 -12.25 -16.60 -44.57
CA ASP A 424 -12.22 -18.04 -44.40
C ASP A 424 -11.05 -18.54 -45.28
N ASN A 425 -10.09 -19.22 -44.67
CA ASN A 425 -9.11 -19.97 -45.42
C ASN A 425 -9.90 -21.02 -46.20
N GLU A 426 -10.16 -20.77 -47.49
CA GLU A 426 -10.57 -21.80 -48.43
C GLU A 426 -9.51 -22.91 -48.35
N ILE A 427 -9.91 -24.03 -47.74
CA ILE A 427 -9.25 -25.32 -47.94
C ILE A 427 -9.58 -25.66 -49.40
N PRO A 428 -8.61 -25.73 -50.32
CA PRO A 428 -8.89 -26.19 -51.67
C PRO A 428 -9.40 -27.62 -51.57
N ASP A 429 -10.54 -27.88 -52.20
CA ASP A 429 -11.02 -29.24 -52.45
C ASP A 429 -9.95 -29.97 -53.28
N ASP A 430 -9.32 -30.98 -52.67
CA ASP A 430 -8.43 -31.94 -53.34
C ASP A 430 -9.30 -32.84 -54.25
N ASP A 431 -9.60 -32.35 -55.45
CA ASP A 431 -9.94 -33.18 -56.59
C ASP A 431 -8.74 -33.18 -57.53
N ASP A 432 -7.90 -34.20 -57.44
CA ASP A 432 -7.09 -34.72 -58.56
C ASP A 432 -6.61 -36.14 -58.21
N ASP A 433 -7.42 -37.11 -58.62
CA ASP A 433 -6.95 -38.46 -58.94
C ASP A 433 -6.02 -38.36 -60.16
N GLU A 434 -4.77 -38.78 -60.04
CA GLU A 434 -4.08 -39.73 -60.93
C GLU A 434 -2.55 -39.76 -60.69
N ASP A 435 -2.12 -40.95 -60.27
CA ASP A 435 -0.89 -41.67 -60.58
C ASP A 435 0.49 -41.33 -59.96
N GLU A 436 1.08 -42.42 -59.49
CA GLU A 436 2.26 -42.59 -58.66
C GLU A 436 3.62 -42.33 -59.38
N ASP A 437 4.65 -42.23 -58.53
CA ASP A 437 6.07 -42.51 -58.75
C ASP A 437 7.01 -41.42 -59.31
N ASN A 438 7.53 -40.58 -58.40
CA ASN A 438 8.90 -40.79 -57.90
C ASN A 438 9.29 -39.85 -56.75
N LYS A 439 9.75 -40.46 -55.66
CA LYS A 439 10.27 -39.81 -54.44
C LYS A 439 11.76 -39.54 -54.58
N GLY A 440 12.21 -38.29 -54.42
CA GLY A 440 13.63 -38.05 -54.20
C GLY A 440 14.08 -36.60 -54.08
N ARG A 441 14.56 -36.25 -52.87
CA ARG A 441 15.32 -35.03 -52.47
C ARG A 441 14.51 -33.74 -52.45
N ASN A 442 14.23 -33.25 -51.22
CA ASN A 442 14.51 -31.88 -50.76
C ASN A 442 13.96 -31.57 -49.34
N GLY A 443 13.14 -32.44 -48.74
CA GLY A 443 12.55 -32.20 -47.40
C GLY A 443 13.45 -32.50 -46.19
N ALA A 444 14.54 -33.25 -46.34
CA ALA A 444 15.37 -33.68 -45.20
C ALA A 444 16.46 -32.67 -44.76
N VAL A 445 16.75 -31.65 -45.57
CA VAL A 445 17.82 -30.69 -45.28
C VAL A 445 17.35 -29.61 -44.30
N PHE A 446 16.06 -29.25 -44.32
CA PHE A 446 15.53 -28.19 -43.46
C PHE A 446 15.27 -28.64 -42.01
N TRP A 447 15.05 -29.93 -41.77
CA TRP A 447 14.86 -30.46 -40.41
C TRP A 447 16.18 -30.64 -39.63
N LEU A 448 17.31 -30.89 -40.30
CA LEU A 448 18.61 -31.09 -39.64
C LEU A 448 19.27 -29.77 -39.20
N ILE A 449 19.00 -28.65 -39.88
CA ILE A 449 19.59 -27.34 -39.55
C ILE A 449 18.98 -26.76 -38.25
N SER A 450 17.72 -27.07 -37.95
CA SER A 450 17.03 -26.54 -36.75
C SER A 450 17.47 -27.24 -35.45
N ILE A 451 17.81 -28.53 -35.50
CA ILE A 451 18.27 -29.28 -34.32
C ILE A 451 19.73 -28.93 -33.98
N TRP A 452 20.59 -28.66 -34.98
CA TRP A 452 22.00 -28.31 -34.74
C TRP A 452 22.18 -26.92 -34.13
N THR A 453 21.32 -25.95 -34.47
CA THR A 453 21.32 -24.61 -33.88
C THR A 453 20.80 -24.59 -32.44
N PHE A 454 19.82 -25.45 -32.12
CA PHE A 454 19.32 -25.55 -30.75
C PHE A 454 20.34 -26.20 -29.80
N CYS A 455 21.00 -27.29 -30.23
CA CYS A 455 22.00 -27.98 -29.40
C CYS A 455 23.27 -27.15 -29.17
N THR A 456 23.69 -26.34 -30.14
CA THR A 456 24.87 -25.46 -29.98
C THR A 456 24.61 -24.30 -29.02
N SER A 457 23.37 -23.77 -28.96
CA SER A 457 23.03 -22.69 -28.03
C SER A 457 23.02 -23.13 -26.56
N VAL A 458 22.56 -24.35 -26.26
CA VAL A 458 22.47 -24.91 -24.90
C VAL A 458 23.85 -25.30 -24.36
N ILE A 459 24.75 -25.81 -25.21
CA ILE A 459 26.12 -26.13 -24.80
C ILE A 459 26.92 -24.86 -24.50
N PHE A 460 26.72 -23.78 -25.28
CA PHE A 460 27.42 -22.51 -25.08
C PHE A 460 26.96 -21.79 -23.80
N THR A 461 25.69 -21.93 -23.39
CA THR A 461 25.18 -21.37 -22.13
C THR A 461 25.62 -22.17 -20.90
N CYS A 462 25.92 -23.46 -21.02
CA CYS A 462 26.45 -24.27 -19.93
C CYS A 462 27.97 -24.14 -19.74
N LEU A 463 28.73 -23.67 -20.73
CA LEU A 463 30.18 -23.44 -20.64
C LEU A 463 30.57 -22.01 -20.22
N LEU A 464 29.62 -21.09 -20.14
CA LEU A 464 29.83 -19.70 -19.71
C LEU A 464 29.20 -19.38 -18.34
N ARG A 465 29.00 -20.40 -17.49
CA ARG A 465 28.54 -20.23 -16.11
C ARG A 465 29.50 -20.85 -15.10
#